data_AF-A0A0N4U1K9-F1
#
_entry.id   AF-A0A0N4U1K9-F1
#
_cell.length_a   1.000
_cell.length_b   1.000
_cell.length_c   1.000
_cell.angle_alpha   90.00
_cell.angle_beta   90.00
_cell.angle_gamma   90.00
#
_symmetry.space_group_name_H-M   'P 1'
#
loop_
_entity.id
_entity.type
_entity.pdbx_description
1 polymer ?
#
loop_
_entity_poly.entity_id
_entity_poly.type
_entity_poly.pdbx_seq_one_letter_code
_entity_poly.pdbx_strand_id
1 'polypeptide(L)'
;MATFSLSVENLSDAKGTHEGISDNNFCLSEWEYYKEKVFCREAMEIVVQLRKLPPTTHIFETFNVVDVPIVKGNIMRFSLQGFFRDASINIKNSLTDASLSVLPRYFCREFVLIDKGCGKIAIINDTLFIAIGSSKRLEDYKGILRNMIEERRRNYAEEEVQSRMEANISPTPTLPELTPKELALAGYESMQKLLIELFSQQSQMKPEWSRKCLMDLNWDCEEAYKAFLALRDKIPSEAFQ
;
A
#
# COMPACT_ATOMS: atom_id res chain seq x y z
N MET A 1 14.04 -13.46 -9.24
CA MET A 1 13.10 -13.58 -10.37
C MET A 1 11.76 -13.02 -9.93
N ALA A 2 11.16 -12.14 -10.73
CA ALA A 2 9.82 -11.62 -10.51
C ALA A 2 8.81 -12.36 -11.39
N THR A 3 7.56 -12.48 -10.94
CA THR A 3 6.46 -13.11 -11.68
C THR A 3 5.26 -12.18 -11.76
N PHE A 4 4.57 -12.19 -12.91
CA PHE A 4 3.28 -11.53 -13.11
C PHE A 4 2.26 -12.54 -13.63
N SER A 5 1.03 -12.48 -13.13
CA SER A 5 -0.09 -13.20 -13.72
C SER A 5 -1.34 -12.35 -13.79
N LEU A 6 -2.11 -12.51 -14.87
CA LEU A 6 -3.39 -11.84 -15.07
C LEU A 6 -4.47 -12.88 -15.37
N SER A 7 -5.59 -12.78 -14.68
CA SER A 7 -6.83 -13.48 -15.01
C SER A 7 -8.00 -12.51 -15.08
N VAL A 8 -8.85 -12.70 -16.09
CA VAL A 8 -10.06 -11.92 -16.30
C VAL A 8 -11.25 -12.87 -16.27
N GLU A 9 -12.23 -12.58 -15.42
CA GLU A 9 -13.44 -13.39 -15.28
C GLU A 9 -14.69 -12.55 -15.53
N ASN A 10 -15.65 -13.12 -16.27
CA ASN A 10 -16.96 -12.52 -16.45
C ASN A 10 -17.94 -13.13 -15.42
N LEU A 11 -18.29 -12.34 -14.41
CA LEU A 11 -19.29 -12.68 -13.41
C LEU A 11 -20.68 -12.61 -14.04
N SER A 12 -21.17 -13.76 -14.50
CA SER A 12 -22.54 -13.92 -14.99
C SER A 12 -23.56 -13.67 -13.86
N ASP A 13 -24.67 -12.99 -14.19
CA ASP A 13 -25.76 -12.75 -13.25
C ASP A 13 -26.50 -14.06 -12.93
N ALA A 14 -26.75 -14.31 -11.64
CA ALA A 14 -27.37 -15.54 -11.13
C ALA A 14 -28.87 -15.69 -11.44
N LYS A 15 -29.41 -15.02 -12.45
CA LYS A 15 -30.79 -15.18 -12.90
C LYS A 15 -30.80 -15.19 -14.42
N GLY A 16 -31.30 -16.28 -15.00
CA GLY A 16 -31.47 -16.47 -16.45
C GLY A 16 -32.51 -15.53 -17.06
N THR A 17 -32.36 -14.23 -16.87
CA THR A 17 -33.15 -13.21 -17.55
C THR A 17 -32.39 -12.84 -18.82
N HIS A 18 -32.94 -13.23 -19.97
CA HIS A 18 -32.38 -13.01 -21.30
C HIS A 18 -32.03 -11.55 -21.63
N GLU A 19 -32.40 -10.58 -20.77
CA GLU A 19 -32.04 -9.17 -20.89
C GLU A 19 -30.57 -8.87 -20.52
N GLY A 20 -29.95 -9.65 -19.62
CA GLY A 20 -28.58 -9.39 -19.13
C GLY A 20 -27.45 -9.84 -20.07
N ILE A 21 -27.77 -10.53 -21.16
CA ILE A 21 -26.77 -11.02 -22.13
C ILE A 21 -26.37 -9.89 -23.11
N SER A 22 -27.25 -8.91 -23.36
CA SER A 22 -26.97 -7.85 -24.33
C SER A 22 -25.95 -6.83 -23.82
N ASP A 23 -26.06 -6.41 -22.56
CA ASP A 23 -25.15 -5.41 -21.96
C ASP A 23 -23.75 -5.97 -21.67
N ASN A 24 -23.65 -7.27 -21.37
CA ASN A 24 -22.36 -7.91 -21.11
C ASN A 24 -21.52 -8.08 -22.37
N ASN A 25 -22.13 -8.18 -23.56
CA ASN A 25 -21.40 -8.33 -24.82
C ASN A 25 -20.67 -7.05 -25.25
N PHE A 26 -21.18 -5.86 -24.89
CA PHE A 26 -20.53 -4.60 -25.22
C PHE A 26 -19.31 -4.31 -24.34
N CYS A 27 -19.28 -4.82 -23.10
CA CYS A 27 -18.23 -4.53 -22.13
C CYS A 27 -16.98 -5.42 -22.28
N LEU A 28 -16.98 -6.31 -23.29
CA LEU A 28 -15.97 -7.35 -23.50
C LEU A 28 -14.81 -6.94 -24.43
N SER A 29 -14.89 -5.80 -25.13
CA SER A 29 -14.14 -5.64 -26.38
C SER A 29 -12.60 -5.46 -26.29
N GLU A 30 -12.01 -5.09 -25.15
CA GLU A 30 -10.53 -4.98 -25.04
C GLU A 30 -9.89 -6.01 -24.10
N TRP A 31 -10.65 -6.51 -23.12
CA TRP A 31 -10.14 -7.44 -22.12
C TRP A 31 -10.33 -8.91 -22.51
N GLU A 32 -11.08 -9.19 -23.58
CA GLU A 32 -11.29 -10.55 -24.10
C GLU A 32 -10.01 -11.25 -24.52
N TYR A 33 -9.03 -10.51 -25.03
CA TYR A 33 -7.71 -11.05 -25.36
C TYR A 33 -7.02 -11.67 -24.12
N TYR A 34 -7.42 -11.25 -22.92
CA TYR A 34 -6.90 -11.72 -21.64
C TYR A 34 -7.84 -12.68 -20.91
N LYS A 35 -8.84 -13.24 -21.61
CA LYS A 35 -9.62 -14.39 -21.09
C LYS A 35 -8.71 -15.57 -20.78
N GLU A 36 -7.66 -15.76 -21.58
CA GLU A 36 -6.61 -16.71 -21.27
C GLU A 36 -5.70 -16.16 -20.18
N LYS A 37 -5.35 -17.02 -19.22
CA LYS A 37 -4.47 -16.66 -18.12
C LYS A 37 -3.11 -16.27 -18.66
N VAL A 38 -2.73 -15.00 -18.47
CA VAL A 38 -1.40 -14.50 -18.80
C VAL A 38 -0.46 -14.83 -17.65
N PHE A 39 0.75 -15.26 -17.98
CA PHE A 39 1.81 -15.48 -17.02
C PHE A 39 3.15 -15.08 -17.62
N CYS A 40 3.89 -14.20 -16.93
CA CYS A 40 5.18 -13.67 -17.36
C CYS A 40 6.23 -13.86 -16.26
N ARG A 41 7.49 -14.05 -16.66
CA ARG A 41 8.65 -14.15 -15.77
C ARG A 41 9.70 -13.12 -16.14
N GLU A 42 10.46 -12.69 -15.15
CA GLU A 42 11.49 -11.65 -15.30
C GLU A 42 10.92 -10.25 -15.52
N ALA A 43 11.62 -9.25 -14.97
CA ALA A 43 11.13 -7.87 -14.92
C ALA A 43 10.82 -7.30 -16.32
N MET A 44 11.60 -7.64 -17.33
CA MET A 44 11.42 -7.09 -18.68
C MET A 44 10.14 -7.63 -19.36
N GLU A 45 9.89 -8.93 -19.26
CA GLU A 45 8.68 -9.53 -19.82
C GLU A 45 7.43 -8.96 -19.14
N ILE A 46 7.49 -8.82 -17.81
CA ILE A 46 6.42 -8.25 -16.99
C ILE A 46 6.10 -6.82 -17.46
N VAL A 47 7.11 -5.96 -17.61
CA VAL A 47 6.91 -4.56 -18.05
C VAL A 47 6.34 -4.49 -19.46
N VAL A 48 6.81 -5.35 -20.38
CA VAL A 48 6.25 -5.44 -21.73
C VAL A 48 4.78 -5.84 -21.68
N GLN A 49 4.43 -6.82 -20.84
CA GLN A 49 3.05 -7.29 -20.73
C GLN A 49 2.12 -6.24 -20.10
N LEU A 50 2.55 -5.59 -19.02
CA LEU A 50 1.79 -4.50 -18.39
C LEU A 50 1.53 -3.34 -19.37
N ARG A 51 2.49 -3.04 -20.26
CA ARG A 51 2.33 -2.00 -21.27
C ARG A 51 1.33 -2.34 -22.37
N LYS A 52 1.07 -3.63 -22.62
CA LYS A 52 0.05 -4.07 -23.57
C LYS A 52 -1.37 -3.95 -23.02
N LEU A 53 -1.53 -3.90 -21.69
CA LEU A 53 -2.84 -3.79 -21.07
C LEU A 53 -3.49 -2.43 -21.41
N PRO A 54 -4.83 -2.37 -21.50
CA PRO A 54 -5.54 -1.13 -21.68
C PRO A 54 -5.18 -0.09 -20.60
N PRO A 55 -5.10 1.20 -20.93
CA PRO A 55 -4.79 2.22 -19.94
C PRO A 55 -5.89 2.32 -18.88
N THR A 56 -5.53 2.36 -17.60
CA THR A 56 -6.49 2.33 -16.49
C THR A 56 -6.38 3.56 -15.60
N THR A 57 -7.53 4.05 -15.13
CA THR A 57 -7.63 5.08 -14.07
C THR A 57 -8.24 4.44 -12.83
N HIS A 58 -7.42 4.19 -11.82
CA HIS A 58 -7.85 3.59 -10.57
C HIS A 58 -8.60 4.59 -9.70
N ILE A 59 -9.67 4.15 -9.05
CA ILE A 59 -10.48 4.94 -8.12
C ILE A 59 -9.95 4.71 -6.71
N PHE A 60 -9.00 5.53 -6.28
CA PHE A 60 -8.26 5.34 -5.03
C PHE A 60 -9.15 5.33 -3.78
N GLU A 61 -10.29 5.99 -3.81
CA GLU A 61 -11.25 6.01 -2.69
C GLU A 61 -11.86 4.62 -2.42
N THR A 62 -11.81 3.73 -3.41
CA THR A 62 -12.29 2.34 -3.31
C THR A 62 -11.20 1.34 -2.92
N PHE A 63 -9.96 1.80 -2.75
CA PHE A 63 -8.85 0.91 -2.42
C PHE A 63 -9.05 0.36 -1.02
N ASN A 64 -9.12 -0.95 -0.94
CA ASN A 64 -9.31 -1.69 0.28
C ASN A 64 -8.26 -2.79 0.35
N VAL A 65 -7.44 -2.79 1.40
CA VAL A 65 -6.57 -3.92 1.69
C VAL A 65 -7.42 -5.01 2.34
N VAL A 66 -7.56 -6.15 1.67
CA VAL A 66 -8.52 -7.22 2.07
C VAL A 66 -8.03 -7.97 3.29
N ASP A 67 -6.72 -8.21 3.36
CA ASP A 67 -6.10 -9.10 4.34
C ASP A 67 -5.07 -8.36 5.20
N VAL A 68 -4.88 -8.82 6.44
CA VAL A 68 -3.75 -8.38 7.26
C VAL A 68 -2.46 -8.72 6.51
N PRO A 69 -1.59 -7.74 6.22
CA PRO A 69 -0.37 -8.00 5.48
C PRO A 69 0.49 -9.00 6.25
N ILE A 70 0.81 -10.12 5.61
CA ILE A 70 1.68 -11.13 6.21
C ILE A 70 3.11 -10.64 6.03
N VAL A 71 3.78 -10.33 7.14
CA VAL A 71 5.19 -9.98 7.15
C VAL A 71 5.97 -11.13 7.78
N LYS A 72 6.93 -11.69 7.03
CA LYS A 72 7.82 -12.76 7.50
C LYS A 72 9.25 -12.47 7.05
N GLY A 73 10.10 -12.07 7.99
CA GLY A 73 11.46 -11.66 7.70
C GLY A 73 11.47 -10.44 6.78
N ASN A 74 12.14 -10.55 5.63
CA ASN A 74 12.15 -9.51 4.61
C ASN A 74 11.03 -9.64 3.57
N ILE A 75 10.03 -10.51 3.77
CA ILE A 75 8.93 -10.73 2.83
C ILE A 75 7.65 -10.11 3.37
N MET A 76 6.93 -9.34 2.54
CA MET A 76 5.61 -8.78 2.85
C MET A 76 4.62 -9.19 1.76
N ARG A 77 3.44 -9.68 2.15
CA ARG A 77 2.34 -10.03 1.22
C ARG A 77 1.08 -9.27 1.59
N PHE A 78 0.40 -8.68 0.59
CA PHE A 78 -0.91 -8.06 0.78
C PHE A 78 -1.79 -8.17 -0.46
N SER A 79 -3.10 -8.13 -0.24
CA SER A 79 -4.14 -8.18 -1.27
C SER A 79 -4.85 -6.83 -1.33
N LEU A 80 -4.82 -6.16 -2.48
CA LEU A 80 -5.48 -4.89 -2.72
C LEU A 80 -6.68 -5.09 -3.63
N GLN A 81 -7.87 -4.71 -3.17
CA GLN A 81 -9.08 -4.70 -3.98
C GLN A 81 -9.53 -3.26 -4.25
N GLY A 82 -10.26 -3.07 -5.34
CA GLY A 82 -10.86 -1.78 -5.65
C GLY A 82 -11.49 -1.74 -7.03
N PHE A 83 -11.71 -0.52 -7.51
CA PHE A 83 -12.28 -0.27 -8.82
C PHE A 83 -11.39 0.60 -9.69
N PHE A 84 -11.46 0.39 -11.00
CA PHE A 84 -10.79 1.21 -12.00
C PHE A 84 -11.69 1.48 -13.20
N ARG A 85 -11.39 2.54 -13.96
CA ARG A 85 -12.03 2.87 -15.23
C ARG A 85 -11.04 2.61 -16.35
N ASP A 86 -11.53 2.08 -17.45
CA ASP A 86 -10.74 1.95 -18.67
C ASP A 86 -10.70 3.30 -19.39
N ALA A 87 -9.50 3.84 -19.62
CA ALA A 87 -9.34 5.17 -20.20
C ALA A 87 -9.51 5.17 -21.74
N SER A 88 -9.53 4.00 -22.39
CA SER A 88 -9.84 3.87 -23.82
C SER A 88 -11.27 4.31 -24.14
N ILE A 89 -12.18 4.34 -23.16
CA ILE A 89 -13.60 4.60 -23.40
C ILE A 89 -13.97 6.10 -23.31
N ASN A 90 -13.04 6.97 -23.68
CA ASN A 90 -13.31 8.39 -23.83
C ASN A 90 -13.91 8.72 -25.22
N ILE A 91 -15.24 8.79 -25.25
CA ILE A 91 -16.01 9.89 -25.86
C ILE A 91 -15.57 10.26 -27.30
N LYS A 92 -15.85 9.40 -28.28
CA LYS A 92 -15.86 9.87 -29.68
C LYS A 92 -17.07 9.57 -30.54
N ASN A 93 -17.96 8.62 -30.25
CA ASN A 93 -19.18 8.44 -31.07
C ASN A 93 -20.27 7.65 -30.33
N SER A 94 -21.35 8.33 -29.96
CA SER A 94 -22.75 7.88 -30.08
C SER A 94 -23.61 8.46 -28.95
N LEU A 95 -24.58 9.28 -29.34
CA LEU A 95 -25.60 9.94 -28.51
C LEU A 95 -26.66 8.97 -27.97
N THR A 96 -26.45 7.66 -27.99
CA THR A 96 -27.50 6.68 -27.65
C THR A 96 -27.13 5.61 -26.62
N ASP A 97 -25.90 5.53 -26.10
CA ASP A 97 -25.60 4.58 -25.01
C ASP A 97 -24.35 4.94 -24.18
N ALA A 98 -24.24 6.21 -23.78
CA ALA A 98 -23.10 6.72 -23.01
C ALA A 98 -23.02 6.21 -21.56
N SER A 99 -23.97 5.37 -21.12
CA SER A 99 -24.05 4.87 -19.74
C SER A 99 -23.12 3.66 -19.50
N LEU A 100 -23.04 2.73 -20.47
CA LEU A 100 -22.32 1.46 -20.28
C LEU A 100 -20.79 1.63 -20.37
N SER A 101 -20.33 2.63 -21.11
CA SER A 101 -18.91 2.94 -21.37
C SER A 101 -18.17 3.52 -20.16
N VAL A 102 -18.90 3.90 -19.10
CA VAL A 102 -18.39 4.64 -17.93
C VAL A 102 -18.50 3.80 -16.65
N LEU A 103 -18.71 2.49 -16.75
CA LEU A 103 -18.83 1.66 -15.56
C LEU A 103 -17.46 1.24 -15.03
N PRO A 104 -17.17 1.49 -13.74
CA PRO A 104 -15.92 1.08 -13.14
C PRO A 104 -15.86 -0.44 -13.03
N ARG A 105 -14.72 -1.05 -13.36
CA ARG A 105 -14.44 -2.48 -13.26
C ARG A 105 -13.82 -2.82 -11.92
N TYR A 106 -14.10 -4.00 -11.39
CA TYR A 106 -13.48 -4.49 -10.16
C TYR A 106 -12.10 -5.09 -10.47
N PHE A 107 -11.14 -4.86 -9.58
CA PHE A 107 -9.87 -5.58 -9.58
C PHE A 107 -9.52 -6.08 -8.17
N CYS A 108 -8.79 -7.19 -8.13
CA CYS A 108 -8.05 -7.64 -6.96
C CYS A 108 -6.60 -7.88 -7.40
N ARG A 109 -5.65 -7.22 -6.74
CA ARG A 109 -4.23 -7.33 -7.04
C ARG A 109 -3.45 -7.73 -5.80
N GLU A 110 -2.81 -8.87 -5.86
CA GLU A 110 -2.00 -9.42 -4.80
C GLU A 110 -0.52 -9.15 -5.10
N PHE A 111 0.18 -8.59 -4.12
CA PHE A 111 1.61 -8.36 -4.20
C PHE A 111 2.36 -9.18 -3.15
N VAL A 112 3.47 -9.76 -3.57
CA VAL A 112 4.52 -10.25 -2.66
C VAL A 112 5.75 -9.39 -2.89
N LEU A 113 6.17 -8.71 -1.83
CA LEU A 113 7.32 -7.81 -1.79
C LEU A 113 8.45 -8.46 -1.01
N ILE A 114 9.67 -8.08 -1.39
CA ILE A 114 10.86 -8.25 -0.55
C ILE A 114 11.44 -6.88 -0.18
N ASP A 115 11.80 -6.72 1.08
CA ASP A 115 12.66 -5.64 1.51
C ASP A 115 14.10 -5.94 1.05
N LYS A 116 14.70 -4.99 0.34
CA LYS A 116 16.08 -5.04 -0.13
C LYS A 116 17.03 -4.23 0.77
N GLY A 117 16.53 -3.65 1.86
CA GLY A 117 17.23 -2.69 2.70
C GLY A 117 17.28 -1.29 2.09
N CYS A 118 17.77 -0.32 2.87
CA CYS A 118 17.92 1.08 2.42
C CYS A 118 16.61 1.73 1.94
N GLY A 119 15.47 1.33 2.52
CA GLY A 119 14.13 1.80 2.11
C GLY A 119 13.70 1.34 0.71
N LYS A 120 14.36 0.33 0.14
CA LYS A 120 14.04 -0.20 -1.20
C LYS A 120 13.27 -1.49 -1.08
N ILE A 121 12.14 -1.56 -1.78
CA ILE A 121 11.34 -2.77 -1.92
C ILE A 121 11.43 -3.30 -3.35
N ALA A 122 11.23 -4.61 -3.54
CA ALA A 122 11.03 -5.20 -4.86
C ALA A 122 9.82 -6.13 -4.87
N ILE A 123 9.01 -6.01 -5.91
CA ILE A 123 7.90 -6.92 -6.17
C ILE A 123 8.49 -8.22 -6.76
N ILE A 124 8.26 -9.33 -6.07
CA ILE A 124 8.65 -10.66 -6.54
C ILE A 124 7.47 -11.45 -7.13
N ASN A 125 6.25 -11.15 -6.69
CA ASN A 125 5.03 -11.68 -7.30
C ASN A 125 3.96 -10.59 -7.41
N ASP A 126 3.29 -10.55 -8.56
CA ASP A 126 2.19 -9.66 -8.89
C ASP A 126 1.08 -10.48 -9.55
N THR A 127 -0.03 -10.68 -8.86
CA THR A 127 -1.20 -11.39 -9.39
C THR A 127 -2.33 -10.38 -9.54
N LEU A 128 -2.79 -10.14 -10.76
CA LEU A 128 -3.92 -9.27 -11.08
C LEU A 128 -5.12 -10.10 -11.49
N PHE A 129 -6.23 -9.91 -10.79
CA PHE A 129 -7.54 -10.44 -11.13
C PHE A 129 -8.46 -9.28 -11.49
N ILE A 130 -9.18 -9.40 -12.60
CA ILE A 130 -10.18 -8.42 -13.03
C ILE A 130 -11.52 -9.13 -13.17
N ALA A 131 -12.54 -8.59 -12.52
CA ALA A 131 -13.91 -9.06 -12.72
C ALA A 131 -14.68 -8.07 -13.61
N ILE A 132 -15.31 -8.64 -14.63
CA ILE A 132 -16.25 -7.98 -15.52
C ILE A 132 -17.64 -8.52 -15.19
N GLY A 133 -18.69 -7.73 -15.32
CA GLY A 133 -20.05 -8.15 -15.03
C GLY A 133 -21.05 -7.07 -15.40
N SER A 134 -22.32 -7.32 -15.11
CA SER A 134 -23.38 -6.35 -15.43
C SER A 134 -23.21 -5.07 -14.63
N SER A 135 -23.68 -3.96 -15.21
CA SER A 135 -23.68 -2.64 -14.57
C SER A 135 -24.23 -2.69 -13.15
N LYS A 136 -25.35 -3.42 -12.97
CA LYS A 136 -26.04 -3.54 -11.69
C LYS A 136 -25.18 -4.26 -10.65
N ARG A 137 -24.57 -5.40 -11.03
CA ARG A 137 -23.74 -6.19 -10.12
C ARG A 137 -22.47 -5.44 -9.68
N LEU A 138 -21.83 -4.70 -10.59
CA LEU A 138 -20.67 -3.90 -10.22
C LEU A 138 -21.03 -2.71 -9.34
N GLU A 139 -22.18 -2.07 -9.55
CA GLU A 139 -22.64 -0.98 -8.68
C GLU A 139 -23.03 -1.51 -7.29
N ASP A 140 -23.71 -2.66 -7.21
CA ASP A 140 -24.01 -3.35 -5.95
C ASP A 140 -22.71 -3.67 -5.20
N TYR A 141 -21.73 -4.26 -5.89
CA TYR A 141 -20.43 -4.62 -5.29
C TYR A 141 -19.65 -3.38 -4.84
N LYS A 142 -19.73 -2.27 -5.59
CA LYS A 142 -19.14 -0.99 -5.22
C LYS A 142 -19.81 -0.38 -4.00
N GLY A 143 -21.12 -0.54 -3.84
CA GLY A 143 -21.86 -0.19 -2.62
C GLY A 143 -21.34 -0.99 -1.42
N ILE A 144 -21.24 -2.31 -1.56
CA ILE A 144 -20.73 -3.21 -0.51
C ILE A 144 -19.30 -2.82 -0.10
N LEU A 145 -18.41 -2.58 -1.07
CA LEU A 145 -17.03 -2.18 -0.80
C LEU A 145 -16.95 -0.85 -0.05
N ARG A 146 -17.76 0.15 -0.43
CA ARG A 146 -17.81 1.43 0.28
C ARG A 146 -18.21 1.25 1.73
N ASN A 147 -19.27 0.49 1.99
CA ASN A 147 -19.71 0.22 3.35
C ASN A 147 -18.61 -0.47 4.17
N MET A 148 -17.91 -1.45 3.61
CA MET A 148 -16.80 -2.14 4.28
C MET A 148 -15.62 -1.19 4.60
N ILE A 149 -15.28 -0.29 3.69
CA ILE A 149 -14.22 0.70 3.91
C ILE A 149 -14.62 1.68 5.01
N GLU A 150 -15.87 2.15 4.99
CA GLU A 150 -16.41 3.06 6.00
C GLU A 150 -16.52 2.42 7.38
N GLU A 151 -16.96 1.16 7.45
CA GLU A 151 -16.95 0.37 8.68
C GLU A 151 -15.54 0.23 9.24
N ARG A 152 -14.56 -0.13 8.41
CA ARG A 152 -13.19 -0.25 8.87
C ARG A 152 -12.62 1.09 9.35
N ARG A 153 -12.93 2.19 8.65
CA ARG A 153 -12.53 3.55 9.09
C ARG A 153 -13.16 3.91 10.43
N ARG A 154 -14.43 3.58 10.65
CA ARG A 154 -15.09 3.76 11.95
C ARG A 154 -14.40 2.95 13.05
N ASN A 155 -14.11 1.69 12.79
CA ASN A 155 -13.41 0.84 13.76
C ASN A 155 -12.04 1.40 14.14
N TYR A 156 -11.24 1.87 13.17
CA TYR A 156 -9.95 2.53 13.47
C TYR A 156 -10.11 3.82 14.30
N ALA A 157 -11.12 4.64 14.02
CA ALA A 157 -11.37 5.85 14.79
C ALA A 157 -11.84 5.55 16.22
N GLU A 158 -12.68 4.53 16.39
CA GLU A 158 -13.13 4.05 17.70
C GLU A 158 -11.97 3.44 18.50
N GLU A 159 -11.11 2.63 17.88
CA GLU A 159 -9.89 2.11 18.52
C GLU A 159 -8.94 3.25 18.91
N GLU A 160 -8.75 4.28 18.07
CA GLU A 160 -7.89 5.41 18.40
C GLU A 160 -8.44 6.25 19.58
N VAL A 161 -9.76 6.47 19.63
CA VAL A 161 -10.42 7.19 20.73
C VAL A 161 -10.37 6.37 22.02
N GLN A 162 -10.60 5.05 21.94
CA GLN A 162 -10.49 4.15 23.08
C GLN A 162 -9.05 4.08 23.61
N SER A 163 -8.05 3.99 22.72
CA SER A 163 -6.63 4.02 23.08
C SER A 163 -6.24 5.32 23.79
N ARG A 164 -6.78 6.46 23.32
CA ARG A 164 -6.56 7.78 23.94
C ARG A 164 -7.30 7.94 25.28
N MET A 165 -8.46 7.32 25.46
CA MET A 165 -9.20 7.34 26.73
C MET A 165 -8.55 6.41 27.78
N GLU A 166 -8.09 5.23 27.38
CA GLU A 166 -7.42 4.27 28.27
C GLU A 166 -6.04 4.77 28.75
N ALA A 167 -5.33 5.56 27.93
CA ALA A 167 -4.07 6.19 28.32
C ALA A 167 -4.18 7.17 29.50
N ASN A 168 -5.38 7.60 29.91
CA ASN A 168 -5.57 8.64 30.92
C ASN A 168 -6.03 8.14 32.30
N ILE A 169 -6.27 6.84 32.52
CA ILE A 169 -6.93 6.38 33.77
C ILE A 169 -6.31 5.16 34.48
N SER A 170 -5.15 4.63 34.07
CA SER A 170 -4.55 3.54 34.87
C SER A 170 -3.02 3.43 34.77
N PRO A 171 -2.32 3.24 35.91
CA PRO A 171 -0.97 2.68 35.91
C PRO A 171 -1.13 1.16 35.74
N THR A 172 -1.06 0.64 34.53
CA THR A 172 -1.07 -0.81 34.29
C THR A 172 -0.10 -1.08 33.15
N PRO A 173 0.79 -2.08 33.28
CA PRO A 173 1.91 -2.30 32.38
C PRO A 173 1.40 -2.60 30.98
N THR A 174 1.44 -1.59 30.12
CA THR A 174 1.32 -1.74 28.68
C THR A 174 2.47 -2.63 28.24
N LEU A 175 2.16 -3.66 27.44
CA LEU A 175 3.15 -4.27 26.56
C LEU A 175 3.96 -3.14 25.94
N PRO A 176 5.31 -3.21 25.95
CA PRO A 176 6.13 -2.06 25.59
C PRO A 176 5.87 -1.77 24.11
N GLU A 177 5.07 -0.73 23.86
CA GLU A 177 5.06 -0.04 22.60
C GLU A 177 6.49 0.45 22.42
N LEU A 178 7.23 -0.24 21.54
CA LEU A 178 8.67 -0.06 21.40
C LEU A 178 8.94 1.42 21.20
N THR A 179 9.58 2.01 22.20
CA THR A 179 9.95 3.43 22.19
C THR A 179 10.76 3.73 20.93
N PRO A 180 10.79 4.98 20.43
CA PRO A 180 11.64 5.39 19.31
C PRO A 180 13.06 4.83 19.36
N LYS A 181 13.63 4.80 20.58
CA LYS A 181 14.89 4.17 20.95
C LYS A 181 14.91 2.68 20.64
N GLU A 182 13.93 1.91 21.12
CA GLU A 182 13.89 0.45 20.94
C GLU A 182 13.66 0.07 19.47
N LEU A 183 12.86 0.85 18.73
CA LEU A 183 12.70 0.67 17.28
C LEU A 183 14.01 0.94 16.53
N ALA A 184 14.73 2.00 16.91
CA ALA A 184 16.03 2.29 16.33
C ALA A 184 17.08 1.21 16.71
N LEU A 185 17.01 0.68 17.93
CA LEU A 185 17.82 -0.46 18.39
C LEU A 185 17.49 -1.75 17.62
N ALA A 186 16.21 -1.97 17.31
CA ALA A 186 15.72 -3.11 16.56
C ALA A 186 16.10 -3.07 15.06
N GLY A 187 16.78 -2.00 14.61
CA GLY A 187 17.33 -1.88 13.26
C GLY A 187 16.40 -1.21 12.26
N TYR A 188 15.31 -0.57 12.69
CA TYR A 188 14.45 0.20 11.80
C TYR A 188 15.16 1.47 11.30
N GLU A 189 15.70 1.43 10.08
CA GLU A 189 16.44 2.55 9.46
C GLU A 189 15.65 3.87 9.41
N SER A 190 14.33 3.81 9.23
CA SER A 190 13.46 4.99 9.23
C SER A 190 13.50 5.71 10.58
N MET A 191 13.42 4.96 11.67
CA MET A 191 13.48 5.51 13.02
C MET A 191 14.87 6.00 13.38
N GLN A 192 15.90 5.28 12.92
CA GLN A 192 17.28 5.71 13.05
C GLN A 192 17.52 7.06 12.38
N LYS A 193 17.08 7.24 11.13
CA LYS A 193 17.19 8.53 10.42
C LYS A 193 16.46 9.65 11.17
N LEU A 194 15.26 9.39 11.67
CA LEU A 194 14.50 10.38 12.43
C LEU A 194 15.27 10.86 13.68
N LEU A 195 15.80 9.92 14.47
CA LEU A 195 16.58 10.27 15.67
C LEU A 195 17.87 11.01 15.33
N ILE A 196 18.55 10.61 14.25
CA ILE A 196 19.76 11.30 13.76
C ILE A 196 19.44 12.75 13.38
N GLU A 197 18.37 12.97 12.62
CA GLU A 197 17.95 14.30 12.15
C GLU A 197 17.62 15.20 13.36
N LEU A 198 16.83 14.67 14.30
CA LEU A 198 16.43 15.38 15.51
C LEU A 198 17.66 15.76 16.35
N PHE A 199 18.56 14.80 16.55
CA PHE A 199 19.78 15.01 17.34
C PHE A 199 20.76 15.97 16.67
N SER A 200 20.92 15.87 15.34
CA SER A 200 21.72 16.80 14.53
C SER A 200 21.22 18.24 14.70
N GLN A 201 19.90 18.45 14.63
CA GLN A 201 19.31 19.77 14.78
C GLN A 201 19.52 20.36 16.18
N GLN A 202 19.46 19.51 17.21
CA GLN A 202 19.59 19.93 18.61
C GLN A 202 21.05 20.14 19.04
N SER A 203 21.97 19.30 18.57
CA SER A 203 23.40 19.36 18.90
C SER A 203 24.23 20.26 17.97
N GLN A 204 23.68 20.68 16.82
CA GLN A 204 24.42 21.33 15.73
C GLN A 204 25.59 20.48 15.18
N MET A 205 25.56 19.17 15.42
CA MET A 205 26.50 18.24 14.80
C MET A 205 25.99 17.80 13.43
N LYS A 206 26.93 17.45 12.55
CA LYS A 206 26.61 16.79 11.28
C LYS A 206 25.92 15.45 11.53
N PRO A 207 24.97 15.05 10.67
CA PRO A 207 24.21 13.80 10.82
C PRO A 207 25.09 12.55 11.00
N GLU A 208 26.24 12.52 10.31
CA GLU A 208 27.24 11.44 10.38
C GLU A 208 27.73 11.21 11.82
N TRP A 209 27.97 12.30 12.54
CA TRP A 209 28.48 12.29 13.91
C TRP A 209 27.35 12.09 14.92
N SER A 210 26.19 12.70 14.68
CA SER A 210 24.98 12.46 15.47
C SER A 210 24.62 10.98 15.49
N ARG A 211 24.74 10.29 14.34
CA ARG A 211 24.55 8.84 14.24
C ARG A 211 25.51 8.04 15.11
N LYS A 212 26.81 8.36 15.07
CA LYS A 212 27.80 7.69 15.92
C LYS A 212 27.48 7.88 17.41
N CYS A 213 27.16 9.11 17.80
CA CYS A 213 26.86 9.45 19.19
C CYS A 213 25.62 8.70 19.70
N LEU A 214 24.57 8.63 18.88
CA LEU A 214 23.38 7.83 19.18
C LEU A 214 23.69 6.34 19.23
N MET A 215 24.49 5.79 18.31
CA MET A 215 24.86 4.37 18.31
C MET A 215 25.64 3.98 19.58
N ASP A 216 26.59 4.81 20.01
CA ASP A 216 27.40 4.54 21.21
C ASP A 216 26.55 4.55 22.49
N LEU A 217 25.41 5.27 22.47
CA LEU A 217 24.49 5.42 23.60
C LEU A 217 23.16 4.72 23.34
N ASN A 218 23.16 3.62 22.56
CA ASN A 218 21.99 2.76 22.36
C ASN A 218 20.74 3.52 21.90
N TRP A 219 20.91 4.46 20.98
CA TRP A 219 19.86 5.31 20.40
C TRP A 219 19.07 6.13 21.44
N ASP A 220 19.66 6.35 22.61
CA ASP A 220 19.07 7.17 23.67
C ASP A 220 19.40 8.65 23.42
N CYS A 221 18.44 9.41 22.92
CA CYS A 221 18.64 10.83 22.61
C CYS A 221 18.97 11.68 23.85
N GLU A 222 18.35 11.40 25.01
CA GLU A 222 18.60 12.20 26.21
C GLU A 222 20.01 11.95 26.74
N GLU A 223 20.40 10.68 26.82
CA GLU A 223 21.72 10.33 27.32
C GLU A 223 22.82 10.74 26.33
N ALA A 224 22.55 10.62 25.02
CA ALA A 224 23.40 11.17 23.96
C ALA A 224 23.59 12.67 24.08
N TYR A 225 22.54 13.42 24.41
CA TYR A 225 22.64 14.88 24.49
C TYR A 225 23.39 15.32 25.74
N LYS A 226 23.21 14.63 26.87
CA LYS A 226 24.02 14.83 28.08
C LYS A 226 25.50 14.52 27.84
N ALA A 227 25.79 13.37 27.25
CA ALA A 227 27.16 12.99 26.93
C ALA A 227 27.80 13.98 25.96
N PHE A 228 27.06 14.41 24.94
CA PHE A 228 27.47 15.46 24.02
C PHE A 228 27.80 16.77 24.74
N LEU A 229 26.94 17.25 25.65
CA LEU A 229 27.21 18.47 26.43
C LEU A 229 28.48 18.33 27.29
N ALA A 230 28.70 17.17 27.90
CA ALA A 230 29.88 16.90 28.72
C ALA A 230 31.19 16.77 27.89
N LEU A 231 31.09 16.34 26.65
CA LEU A 231 32.22 16.12 25.74
C LEU A 231 32.40 17.23 24.71
N ARG A 232 31.52 18.24 24.69
CA ARG A 232 31.46 19.26 23.64
C ARG A 232 32.81 19.88 23.32
N ASP A 233 33.62 20.11 24.34
CA ASP A 233 34.94 20.76 24.22
C ASP A 233 36.02 19.83 23.65
N LYS A 234 35.78 18.51 23.63
CA LYS A 234 36.66 17.48 23.06
C LYS A 234 36.23 17.02 21.67
N ILE A 235 35.06 17.43 21.20
CA ILE A 235 34.56 17.04 19.88
C ILE A 235 35.29 17.87 18.81
N PRO A 236 35.87 17.24 17.76
CA PRO A 236 36.53 17.97 16.68
C PRO A 236 35.58 18.98 16.03
N SER A 237 36.09 20.17 15.68
CA SER A 237 35.30 21.21 15.01
C SER A 237 34.66 20.74 13.70
N GLU A 238 35.26 19.75 13.04
CA GLU A 238 34.74 19.11 11.81
C GLU A 238 33.41 18.37 12.02
N ALA A 239 33.07 18.02 13.26
CA ALA A 239 31.83 17.33 13.61
C ALA A 239 30.61 18.25 13.64
N PHE A 240 30.83 19.57 13.69
CA PHE A 240 29.78 20.57 13.70
C PHE A 240 29.48 21.05 12.28
N GLN A 241 28.25 21.52 12.05
CA GLN A 241 27.78 22.04 10.76
C GLN A 241 27.64 23.58 10.77
#